data_AF-A0AAN9RAG2-F1
#
_entry.id   AF-A0AAN9RAG2-F1
#
_cell.length_a   1.000
_cell.length_b   1.000
_cell.length_c   1.000
_cell.angle_alpha   90.00
_cell.angle_beta   90.00
_cell.angle_gamma   90.00
#
_symmetry.space_group_name_H-M   'P 1'
#
loop_
_entity.id
_entity.type
_entity.pdbx_description
1 polymer ?
#
loop_
_entity_poly.entity_id
_entity_poly.type
_entity_poly.pdbx_seq_one_letter_code
_entity_poly.pdbx_strand_id
1 'polypeptide(L)'
;MKRHSQNLLRLEPIQNGRKKTKFTAAKNDTPHRLSRGGYDLLERRIVEDKLKRRQVESPSAEHMCPPSPPGRCDLWVLARTTSEGNMTSERTLQVSQRIVS
;
A
#
# COMPACT_ATOMS: atom_id res chain seq x y z
N MET A 1 41.61 0.34 24.30
CA MET A 1 41.00 1.08 23.17
C MET A 1 40.49 0.19 22.01
N LYS A 2 41.13 -0.93 21.66
CA LYS A 2 40.76 -1.75 20.46
C LYS A 2 39.35 -2.37 20.45
N ARG A 3 38.76 -2.69 21.62
CA ARG A 3 37.42 -3.32 21.75
C ARG A 3 36.26 -2.37 21.42
N HIS A 4 36.48 -1.06 21.53
CA HIS A 4 35.44 -0.06 21.28
C HIS A 4 35.25 0.17 19.77
N SER A 5 36.35 0.33 19.02
CA SER A 5 36.31 0.45 17.55
C SER A 5 35.77 -0.79 16.84
N GLN A 6 36.07 -2.00 17.35
CA GLN A 6 35.55 -3.26 16.80
C GLN A 6 34.03 -3.38 16.96
N ASN A 7 33.46 -2.90 18.07
CA ASN A 7 32.01 -2.86 18.27
C ASN A 7 31.32 -1.81 17.38
N LEU A 8 31.96 -0.66 17.18
CA LEU A 8 31.44 0.38 16.29
C LEU A 8 31.33 -0.16 14.85
N LEU A 9 32.40 -0.78 14.33
CA LEU A 9 32.42 -1.41 13.00
C LEU A 9 31.36 -2.52 12.81
N ARG A 10 30.96 -3.21 13.89
CA ARG A 10 29.93 -4.25 13.85
C ARG A 10 28.50 -3.68 13.83
N LEU A 11 28.29 -2.50 14.41
CA LEU A 11 26.98 -1.86 14.53
C LEU A 11 26.66 -0.94 13.34
N GLU A 12 27.67 -0.35 12.70
CA GLU A 12 27.48 0.52 11.51
C GLU A 12 26.62 -0.13 10.39
N PRO A 13 26.83 -1.40 9.99
CA PRO A 13 26.02 -2.03 8.95
C PRO A 13 24.54 -2.16 9.34
N ILE A 14 24.27 -2.43 10.62
CA ILE A 14 22.92 -2.60 11.15
C ILE A 14 22.19 -1.25 11.20
N GLN A 15 22.88 -0.20 11.66
CA GLN A 15 22.31 1.15 11.72
C GLN A 15 22.05 1.70 10.32
N ASN A 16 22.98 1.48 9.38
CA ASN A 16 22.83 1.90 7.99
C ASN A 16 21.71 1.13 7.28
N GLY A 17 21.55 -0.17 7.56
CA GLY A 17 20.40 -0.95 7.10
C GLY A 17 19.07 -0.36 7.59
N ARG A 18 18.96 -0.06 8.89
CA ARG A 18 17.75 0.58 9.46
C ARG A 18 17.44 1.94 8.83
N LYS A 19 18.45 2.80 8.65
CA LYS A 19 18.27 4.11 8.02
C LYS A 19 17.76 3.98 6.58
N LYS A 20 18.31 3.05 5.80
CA LYS A 20 17.85 2.76 4.44
C LYS A 20 16.39 2.29 4.42
N THR A 21 16.03 1.32 5.26
CA THR A 21 14.64 0.84 5.35
C THR A 21 13.66 1.95 5.70
N LYS A 22 13.99 2.80 6.69
CA LYS A 22 13.15 3.94 7.07
C LYS A 22 12.99 4.94 5.93
N PHE A 23 14.07 5.24 5.21
CA PHE A 23 14.04 6.16 4.07
C PHE A 23 13.18 5.61 2.92
N THR A 24 13.29 4.32 2.60
CA THR A 24 12.44 3.69 1.59
C THR A 24 10.97 3.64 2.01
N ALA A 25 10.69 3.35 3.29
CA ALA A 25 9.34 3.33 3.83
C ALA A 25 8.68 4.72 3.85
N ALA A 26 9.44 5.78 4.11
CA ALA A 26 8.96 7.16 4.11
C ALA A 26 8.52 7.64 2.71
N LYS A 27 9.02 7.01 1.64
CA LYS A 27 8.62 7.30 0.25
C LYS A 27 7.37 6.54 -0.21
N ASN A 28 6.80 5.68 0.64
CA ASN A 28 5.51 5.06 0.34
C ASN A 28 4.39 6.02 0.72
N ASP A 29 3.55 6.37 -0.24
CA ASP A 29 2.30 7.13 0.00
C ASP A 29 1.38 6.44 1.01
N THR A 30 1.49 5.12 1.13
CA THR A 30 0.77 4.32 2.12
C THR A 30 1.76 3.48 2.93
N PRO A 31 2.34 4.03 4.01
CA PRO A 31 3.33 3.31 4.83
C PRO A 31 2.74 2.10 5.59
N HIS A 32 1.41 2.01 5.66
CA HIS A 32 0.62 0.97 6.36
C HIS A 32 0.15 -0.18 5.46
N ARG A 33 0.63 -0.28 4.21
CA ARG A 33 0.16 -1.23 3.18
C ARG A 33 0.04 -2.69 3.58
N LEU A 34 0.70 -3.14 4.66
CA LEU A 34 0.68 -4.53 5.13
C LEU A 34 0.78 -4.65 6.65
N SER A 35 0.35 -3.65 7.43
CA SER A 35 0.22 -3.79 8.89
C SER A 35 -1.15 -4.35 9.29
N ARG A 36 -1.29 -4.91 10.48
CA ARG A 36 -2.51 -5.59 10.99
C ARG A 36 -3.75 -4.71 10.77
N GLY A 37 -4.63 -5.09 9.84
CA GLY A 37 -5.88 -4.38 9.50
C GLY A 37 -5.79 -3.38 8.32
N GLY A 38 -4.63 -3.23 7.67
CA GLY A 38 -4.47 -2.31 6.54
C GLY A 38 -5.34 -2.65 5.32
N TYR A 39 -5.57 -3.94 5.07
CA TYR A 39 -6.45 -4.39 3.99
C TYR A 39 -7.93 -4.10 4.29
N ASP A 40 -8.39 -4.28 5.53
CA ASP A 40 -9.77 -4.00 5.93
C ASP A 40 -10.10 -2.50 5.76
N LEU A 41 -9.15 -1.62 6.12
CA LEU A 41 -9.29 -0.18 5.92
C LEU A 41 -9.33 0.19 4.44
N LEU A 42 -8.47 -0.42 3.63
CA LEU A 42 -8.43 -0.21 2.19
C LEU A 42 -9.74 -0.66 1.53
N GLU A 43 -10.25 -1.82 1.91
CA GLU A 43 -11.52 -2.37 1.42
C GLU A 43 -12.69 -1.43 1.73
N ARG A 44 -12.80 -0.96 2.98
CA ARG A 44 -13.83 0.02 3.38
C ARG A 44 -13.76 1.29 2.56
N ARG A 45 -12.55 1.82 2.35
CA ARG A 45 -12.34 3.02 1.52
C ARG A 45 -12.80 2.81 0.08
N ILE A 46 -12.45 1.66 -0.52
CA ILE A 46 -12.85 1.33 -1.90
C ILE A 46 -14.38 1.22 -2.02
N VAL A 47 -15.03 0.54 -1.07
CA VAL A 47 -16.49 0.40 -1.04
C VAL A 47 -17.16 1.78 -0.89
N GLU A 48 -16.63 2.64 -0.02
CA GLU A 48 -17.13 4.01 0.16
C GLU A 48 -16.96 4.86 -1.12
N ASP A 49 -15.80 4.82 -1.77
CA ASP A 49 -15.54 5.56 -3.02
C ASP A 49 -16.44 5.07 -4.17
N LYS A 50 -16.67 3.75 -4.28
CA LYS A 50 -17.64 3.17 -5.23
C LYS A 50 -19.06 3.67 -4.95
N LEU A 51 -19.46 3.73 -3.68
CA LEU A 51 -20.79 4.20 -3.29
C LEU A 51 -20.98 5.68 -3.59
N LYS A 52 -19.99 6.52 -3.28
CA LYS A 52 -19.99 7.96 -3.60
C LYS A 52 -20.12 8.20 -5.10
N ARG A 53 -19.36 7.48 -5.92
CA ARG A 53 -19.46 7.55 -7.39
C ARG A 53 -20.88 7.22 -7.88
N ARG A 54 -21.46 6.14 -7.33
CA ARG A 54 -22.80 5.70 -7.69
C ARG A 54 -23.89 6.72 -7.31
N GLN A 55 -23.75 7.40 -6.17
CA GLN A 55 -24.65 8.48 -5.76
C GLN A 55 -24.57 9.70 -6.70
N VAL A 56 -23.37 10.05 -7.17
CA VAL A 56 -23.18 11.13 -8.14
C VAL A 56 -23.82 10.77 -9.49
N GLU A 57 -23.64 9.53 -9.95
CA GLU A 57 -24.20 9.04 -11.22
C GLU A 57 -25.72 8.85 -11.16
N SER A 58 -26.27 8.58 -9.97
CA SER A 58 -27.69 8.27 -9.78
C SER A 58 -28.21 8.81 -8.43
N PRO A 59 -28.50 10.13 -8.35
CA PRO A 59 -28.86 10.80 -7.10
C PRO A 59 -30.15 10.29 -6.45
N SER A 60 -31.06 9.71 -7.24
CA SER A 60 -32.41 9.30 -6.79
C SER A 60 -32.48 7.87 -6.23
N ALA A 61 -31.35 7.17 -6.14
CA ALA A 61 -31.34 5.78 -5.71
C ALA A 61 -31.12 5.68 -4.20
N GLU A 62 -32.17 5.93 -3.43
CA GLU A 62 -32.15 5.92 -1.96
C GLU A 62 -31.89 4.52 -1.35
N HIS A 63 -31.96 3.44 -2.15
CA HIS A 63 -31.81 2.05 -1.71
C HIS A 63 -30.75 1.29 -2.51
N MET A 64 -29.57 1.88 -2.63
CA MET A 64 -28.44 1.21 -3.28
C MET A 64 -27.81 0.16 -2.36
N CYS A 65 -27.95 -1.12 -2.72
CA CYS A 65 -27.16 -2.18 -2.08
C CYS A 65 -25.67 -1.81 -2.08
N PRO A 66 -24.95 -2.10 -0.98
CA PRO A 66 -23.52 -1.79 -0.90
C PRO A 66 -22.78 -2.49 -2.04
N PRO A 67 -21.83 -1.81 -2.69
CA PRO A 67 -21.10 -2.40 -3.80
C PRO A 67 -20.27 -3.60 -3.32
N SER A 68 -20.17 -4.61 -4.18
CA SER A 68 -19.41 -5.82 -3.86
C SER A 68 -17.97 -5.47 -3.47
N PRO A 69 -17.45 -6.12 -2.41
CA PRO A 69 -16.07 -5.92 -2.01
C PRO A 69 -15.09 -6.29 -3.15
N PRO A 70 -13.98 -5.55 -3.30
CA PRO A 70 -12.93 -5.87 -4.26
C PRO A 70 -12.30 -7.25 -4.00
N GLY A 71 -11.84 -7.91 -5.07
CA GLY A 71 -11.13 -9.18 -4.93
C GLY A 71 -9.78 -9.03 -4.24
N ARG A 72 -9.23 -10.14 -3.72
CA ARG A 72 -7.91 -10.13 -3.06
C ARG A 72 -6.79 -9.61 -3.97
N CYS A 73 -6.83 -9.99 -5.25
CA CYS A 73 -5.87 -9.53 -6.24
C CYS A 73 -6.01 -8.03 -6.50
N ASP A 74 -7.24 -7.54 -6.62
CA ASP A 74 -7.52 -6.10 -6.80
C ASP A 74 -7.04 -5.31 -5.59
N LEU A 75 -7.31 -5.78 -4.39
CA LEU A 75 -6.81 -5.19 -3.15
C LEU A 75 -5.27 -5.14 -3.14
N TRP A 76 -4.61 -6.18 -3.62
CA TRP A 76 -3.15 -6.20 -3.72
C TRP A 76 -2.62 -5.13 -4.67
N VAL A 77 -3.27 -4.96 -5.84
CA VAL A 77 -2.92 -3.97 -6.86
C VAL A 77 -3.23 -2.55 -6.35
N LEU A 78 -4.40 -2.31 -5.78
CA LEU A 78 -4.83 -1.02 -5.27
C LEU A 78 -3.99 -0.57 -4.08
N ALA A 79 -3.64 -1.50 -3.18
CA ALA A 79 -2.67 -1.22 -2.13
C ALA A 79 -1.31 -0.82 -2.73
N ARG A 80 -1.04 -1.13 -4.00
CA ARG A 80 0.22 -0.92 -4.70
C ARG A 80 0.28 0.24 -5.68
N THR A 81 -0.83 0.94 -5.82
CA THR A 81 -0.99 2.16 -6.61
C THR A 81 -0.76 3.39 -5.74
N THR A 82 -0.03 4.38 -6.25
CA THR A 82 0.15 5.71 -5.64
C THR A 82 -1.11 6.56 -5.85
N SER A 83 -1.19 7.72 -5.19
CA SER A 83 -2.28 8.67 -5.44
C SER A 83 -2.33 9.18 -6.89
N GLU A 84 -1.20 9.14 -7.59
CA GLU A 84 -1.08 9.51 -9.01
C GLU A 84 -1.53 8.39 -9.97
N GLY A 85 -1.89 7.21 -9.46
CA GLY A 85 -2.26 6.06 -10.29
C GLY A 85 -1.07 5.20 -10.74
N ASN A 86 0.15 5.54 -10.34
CA ASN A 86 1.36 4.81 -10.70
C ASN A 86 1.63 3.63 -9.76
N MET A 87 2.28 2.57 -10.25
CA MET A 87 2.72 1.47 -9.38
C MET A 87 3.96 1.88 -8.59
N THR A 88 4.03 1.42 -7.34
CA THR A 88 5.16 1.73 -6.44
C THR A 88 6.52 1.17 -6.86
N SER A 89 6.58 0.23 -7.80
CA SER A 89 7.84 -0.20 -8.43
C SER A 89 7.58 -0.87 -9.78
N GLU A 90 8.60 -0.92 -10.64
CA GLU A 90 8.53 -1.64 -11.91
C GLU A 90 8.24 -3.14 -11.72
N ARG A 91 8.87 -3.78 -10.72
CA ARG A 91 8.58 -5.18 -10.38
C ARG A 91 7.13 -5.37 -9.96
N THR A 92 6.58 -4.42 -9.20
CA THR A 92 5.17 -4.42 -8.81
C THR A 92 4.26 -4.33 -10.03
N LEU A 93 4.61 -3.47 -11.00
CA LEU A 93 3.89 -3.31 -12.26
C LEU A 93 3.89 -4.62 -13.08
N GLN A 94 5.04 -5.28 -13.19
CA GLN A 94 5.13 -6.57 -13.89
C GLN A 94 4.24 -7.64 -13.25
N VAL A 95 4.18 -7.68 -11.91
CA VAL A 95 3.31 -8.61 -11.19
C VAL A 95 1.84 -8.25 -11.40
N SER A 96 1.45 -6.97 -11.34
CA SER A 96 0.06 -6.57 -11.57
C SER A 96 -0.40 -6.91 -12.99
N GLN A 97 0.46 -6.76 -14.00
CA GLN A 97 0.14 -7.15 -15.39
C GLN A 97 -0.16 -8.64 -15.52
N ARG A 98 0.61 -9.49 -14.82
CA ARG A 98 0.40 -10.95 -14.81
C ARG A 98 -0.85 -11.40 -14.07
N ILE A 99 -1.33 -10.61 -13.11
CA ILE A 99 -2.56 -10.89 -12.36
C ILE A 99 -3.80 -10.64 -13.23
N VAL A 100 -3.70 -9.73 -14.20
CA VAL A 100 -4.80 -9.28 -15.07
C VAL A 100 -4.80 -9.99 -16.44
N SER A 101 -3.69 -10.65 -16.82
CA SER A 101 -3.65 -11.61 -17.94
C SER A 101 -4.38 -12.91 -17.61
#